data_AF-A0A136MRY5-F1
#
_entry.id   AF-A0A136MRY5-F1
#
_cell.length_a   1.000
_cell.length_b   1.000
_cell.length_c   1.000
_cell.angle_alpha   90.00
_cell.angle_beta   90.00
_cell.angle_gamma   90.00
#
_symmetry.space_group_name_H-M   'P 1'
#
loop_
_entity.id
_entity.type
_entity.pdbx_description
1 polymer ?
#
loop_
_entity_poly.entity_id
_entity_poly.type
_entity_poly.pdbx_seq_one_letter_code
_entity_poly.pdbx_strand_id
1 'polypeptide(L)'
;MTIMNTIRFSILLFLISNFFSCSAQKTLPRPATKTDMPAQVSITPELLLQVKRVSPIGLSDDGKNVIYSVTTPDISTNKSSSKIYVVSVNGGSATELSSAEGQTKDKNISPDGRFKTLHKEVKIDKINGFDFYPDLPLSTAQVYTALDYRHWDKWNYGYFNHVFYTRIGGTDTIDLMKQEPYYCPQEPFGGDEDYIWSPDSKSIIYVSKKLKGTDYVVSTNTDLYLYHLETGKTTNLTTSNKGYDTNPSYSTNGDLAYLSMATDGYEADKNDIKVISNGITTNLTAHWMNRS
;
A
#
# COMPACT_ATOMS: atom_id res chain seq x y z
N MET A 1 66.56 31.76 -1.40
CA MET A 1 65.66 32.83 -1.87
C MET A 1 64.24 32.32 -1.70
N THR A 2 63.35 33.23 -1.29
CA THR A 2 61.98 33.02 -0.77
C THR A 2 61.88 32.85 0.75
N ILE A 3 61.27 33.88 1.31
CA ILE A 3 61.14 34.37 2.69
C ILE A 3 59.76 33.92 3.23
N MET A 4 59.60 33.70 4.55
CA MET A 4 58.71 34.41 5.51
C MET A 4 58.05 33.32 6.38
N ASN A 5 57.65 33.46 7.64
CA ASN A 5 57.87 34.47 8.67
C ASN A 5 57.43 33.81 10.00
N THR A 6 58.24 33.95 11.04
CA THR A 6 57.92 33.64 12.44
C THR A 6 57.14 34.79 13.08
N ILE A 7 56.04 34.51 13.80
CA ILE A 7 55.42 35.50 14.72
C ILE A 7 55.10 34.84 16.07
N ARG A 8 55.50 35.56 17.12
CA ARG A 8 55.62 35.17 18.53
C ARG A 8 54.30 35.33 19.29
N PHE A 9 54.12 34.47 20.29
CA PHE A 9 53.18 34.61 21.41
C PHE A 9 53.52 35.85 22.28
N SER A 10 52.50 36.58 22.73
CA SER A 10 52.62 37.49 23.88
C SER A 10 51.29 37.55 24.62
N ILE A 11 51.37 37.15 25.89
CA ILE A 11 50.33 37.19 26.93
C ILE A 11 50.27 38.62 27.45
N LEU A 12 49.07 39.20 27.60
CA LEU A 12 48.89 40.38 28.42
C LEU A 12 47.63 40.24 29.30
N LEU A 13 47.90 40.20 30.60
CA LEU A 13 47.00 40.21 31.73
C LEU A 13 46.64 41.68 32.05
N PHE A 14 45.37 42.01 32.25
CA PHE A 14 44.97 43.25 32.93
C PHE A 14 43.78 43.00 33.85
N LEU A 15 44.06 43.01 35.16
CA LEU A 15 43.09 43.21 36.23
C LEU A 15 42.75 44.70 36.31
N ILE A 16 41.46 45.06 36.34
CA ILE A 16 40.98 46.24 37.07
C ILE A 16 39.65 45.89 37.74
N SER A 17 39.69 45.85 39.07
CA SER A 17 38.56 45.84 39.98
C SER A 17 37.96 47.25 40.09
N ASN A 18 36.62 47.37 40.04
CA ASN A 18 35.91 48.49 40.65
C ASN A 18 34.65 47.99 41.36
N PHE A 19 34.62 48.23 42.67
CA PHE A 19 33.49 48.07 43.56
C PHE A 19 32.39 49.09 43.21
N PHE A 20 31.13 48.66 43.09
CA PHE A 20 30.00 49.52 43.45
C PHE A 20 28.89 48.71 44.13
N SER A 21 28.70 49.10 45.39
CA SER A 21 27.57 49.03 46.31
C SER A 21 26.31 48.25 45.92
N CYS A 22 25.91 47.39 46.86
CA CYS A 22 24.56 46.85 47.03
C CYS A 22 23.55 47.98 47.29
N SER A 23 22.44 48.01 46.54
CA SER A 23 21.14 48.52 47.00
C SER A 23 20.01 48.09 46.05
N ALA A 24 19.02 47.41 46.62
CA ALA A 24 17.64 47.23 46.14
C ALA A 24 17.42 46.59 44.75
N GLN A 25 17.41 45.25 44.70
CA GLN A 25 16.65 44.51 43.69
C GLN A 25 15.15 44.83 43.83
N LYS A 26 14.63 45.68 42.95
CA LYS A 26 13.20 45.65 42.63
C LYS A 26 12.92 44.34 41.91
N THR A 27 12.15 43.46 42.54
CA THR A 27 11.60 42.26 41.93
C THR A 27 10.80 42.64 40.68
N LEU A 28 11.33 42.33 39.50
CA LEU A 28 10.52 42.30 38.28
C LEU A 28 9.51 41.16 38.42
N PRO A 29 8.21 41.38 38.19
CA PRO A 29 7.24 40.30 38.22
C PRO A 29 7.60 39.28 37.14
N ARG A 30 7.69 38.01 37.55
CA ARG A 30 7.87 36.85 36.68
C ARG A 30 6.71 36.85 35.66
N PRO A 31 6.96 36.83 34.34
CA PRO A 31 5.88 36.59 33.39
C PRO A 31 5.32 35.19 33.69
N ALA A 32 4.02 35.14 33.97
CA ALA A 32 3.30 33.91 34.16
C ALA A 32 3.26 33.13 32.84
N THR A 33 4.19 32.20 32.67
CA THR A 33 4.05 31.14 31.67
C THR A 33 3.34 29.95 32.31
N LYS A 34 2.03 30.10 32.52
CA LYS A 34 1.14 28.96 32.35
C LYS A 34 0.85 28.88 30.86
N THR A 35 1.74 28.21 30.13
CA THR A 35 1.30 27.54 28.90
C THR A 35 0.25 26.54 29.37
N ASP A 36 -1.02 26.83 29.07
CA ASP A 36 -2.09 25.84 29.13
C ASP A 36 -1.68 24.69 28.22
N MET A 37 -1.04 23.67 28.78
CA MET A 37 -1.04 22.36 28.16
C MET A 37 -2.52 21.99 27.99
N PRO A 38 -2.97 21.63 26.78
CA PRO A 38 -4.34 21.13 26.63
C PRO A 38 -4.51 19.98 27.62
N ALA A 39 -5.60 20.03 28.39
CA ALA A 39 -5.92 18.99 29.35
C ALA A 39 -5.76 17.62 28.68
N GLN A 40 -5.04 16.71 29.33
CA GLN A 40 -4.82 15.37 28.80
C GLN A 40 -6.18 14.71 28.59
N VAL A 41 -6.59 14.56 27.33
CA VAL A 41 -7.83 13.88 26.96
C VAL A 41 -7.61 12.40 27.21
N SER A 42 -8.24 11.86 28.25
CA SER A 42 -8.26 10.42 28.50
C SER A 42 -8.99 9.72 27.35
N ILE A 43 -8.31 8.81 26.65
CA ILE A 43 -8.90 8.01 25.58
C ILE A 43 -9.84 6.98 26.21
N THR A 44 -11.15 7.24 26.17
CA THR A 44 -12.17 6.26 26.57
C THR A 44 -12.56 5.37 25.39
N PRO A 45 -13.18 4.20 25.62
CA PRO A 45 -13.69 3.36 24.53
C PRO A 45 -14.66 4.09 23.59
N GLU A 46 -15.52 4.95 24.13
CA GLU A 46 -16.48 5.75 23.36
C GLU A 46 -15.77 6.77 22.49
N LEU A 47 -14.75 7.45 23.04
CA LEU A 47 -13.94 8.39 22.28
C LEU A 47 -13.16 7.67 21.17
N LEU A 48 -12.59 6.49 21.46
CA LEU A 48 -11.89 5.66 20.49
C LEU A 48 -12.81 5.29 19.32
N LEU A 49 -14.06 4.93 19.60
CA LEU A 49 -15.07 4.62 18.58
C LEU A 49 -15.50 5.83 17.75
N GLN A 50 -15.35 7.06 18.27
CA GLN A 50 -15.67 8.32 17.57
C GLN A 50 -14.49 8.89 16.77
N VAL A 51 -13.30 8.31 16.85
CA VAL A 51 -12.11 8.80 16.14
C VAL A 51 -12.40 8.81 14.64
N LYS A 52 -12.26 9.99 14.03
CA LYS A 52 -12.35 10.16 12.58
C LYS A 52 -11.21 9.41 11.91
N ARG A 53 -11.54 8.66 10.86
CA ARG A 53 -10.58 7.88 10.09
C ARG A 53 -10.23 8.65 8.85
N VAL A 54 -8.93 8.86 8.62
CA VAL A 54 -8.40 9.53 7.44
C VAL A 54 -7.85 8.48 6.50
N SER A 55 -8.26 8.51 5.24
CA SER A 55 -7.77 7.56 4.22
C SER A 55 -7.40 8.33 2.95
N PRO A 56 -6.17 8.14 2.41
CA PRO A 56 -5.77 8.77 1.16
C PRO A 56 -6.60 8.21 0.01
N ILE A 57 -6.95 9.08 -0.94
CA ILE A 57 -7.54 8.68 -2.23
C ILE A 57 -6.47 8.75 -3.31
N GLY A 58 -5.70 9.85 -3.35
CA GLY A 58 -4.61 10.00 -4.29
C GLY A 58 -4.10 11.44 -4.39
N LEU A 59 -3.18 11.64 -5.32
CA LEU A 59 -2.75 12.98 -5.74
C LEU A 59 -3.64 13.49 -6.86
N SER A 60 -3.77 14.81 -6.95
CA SER A 60 -4.36 15.44 -8.13
C SER A 60 -3.54 15.13 -9.39
N ASP A 61 -4.18 15.20 -10.57
CA ASP A 61 -3.51 14.90 -11.85
C ASP A 61 -2.27 15.77 -12.11
N ASP A 62 -2.23 16.98 -11.57
CA ASP A 62 -1.09 17.90 -11.62
C ASP A 62 -0.07 17.70 -10.48
N GLY A 63 -0.33 16.76 -9.57
CA GLY A 63 0.52 16.41 -8.43
C GLY A 63 0.57 17.46 -7.31
N LYS A 64 -0.23 18.54 -7.36
CA LYS A 64 -0.12 19.65 -6.41
C LYS A 64 -0.98 19.49 -5.15
N ASN A 65 -1.92 18.56 -5.15
CA ASN A 65 -2.86 18.38 -4.05
C ASN A 65 -2.96 16.91 -3.62
N VAL A 66 -3.16 16.70 -2.33
CA VAL A 66 -3.55 15.42 -1.73
C VAL A 66 -5.05 15.42 -1.55
N ILE A 67 -5.69 14.36 -2.03
CA ILE A 67 -7.13 14.12 -1.91
C ILE A 67 -7.33 12.93 -0.99
N TYR A 68 -8.20 13.10 -0.01
CA TYR A 68 -8.42 12.10 1.03
C TYR A 68 -9.86 12.11 1.52
N SER A 69 -10.32 10.97 2.03
CA SER A 69 -11.61 10.86 2.71
C SER A 69 -11.43 10.95 4.21
N VAL A 70 -12.39 11.60 4.88
CA VAL A 70 -12.54 11.55 6.34
C VAL A 70 -13.85 10.87 6.67
N THR A 71 -13.76 9.68 7.26
CA THR A 71 -14.90 8.92 7.74
C THR A 71 -15.17 9.27 9.20
N THR A 72 -16.40 9.68 9.48
CA THR A 72 -16.90 9.98 10.84
C THR A 72 -17.88 8.89 11.25
N PRO A 73 -17.55 8.08 12.27
CA PRO A 73 -18.48 7.12 12.87
C PRO A 73 -19.59 7.84 13.63
N ASP A 74 -20.81 7.32 13.53
CA ASP A 74 -21.95 7.69 14.36
C ASP A 74 -22.38 6.45 15.17
N ILE A 75 -22.02 6.47 16.45
CA ILE A 75 -22.32 5.39 17.40
C ILE A 75 -23.82 5.25 17.60
N SER A 76 -24.57 6.36 17.62
CA SER A 76 -26.00 6.35 17.94
C SER A 76 -26.82 5.62 16.88
N THR A 77 -26.41 5.73 15.61
CA THR A 77 -27.06 5.06 14.49
C THR A 77 -26.34 3.80 14.03
N ASN A 78 -25.19 3.48 14.65
CA ASN A 78 -24.26 2.43 14.22
C ASN A 78 -23.93 2.53 12.72
N LYS A 79 -23.69 3.75 12.25
CA LYS A 79 -23.37 4.07 10.85
C LYS A 79 -22.08 4.87 10.77
N SER A 80 -21.59 5.09 9.55
CA SER A 80 -20.47 5.99 9.29
C SER A 80 -20.78 6.80 8.04
N SER A 81 -20.24 8.01 7.97
CA SER A 81 -20.33 8.87 6.79
C SER A 81 -18.95 9.37 6.41
N SER A 82 -18.69 9.51 5.12
CA SER A 82 -17.40 9.96 4.59
C SER A 82 -17.58 11.28 3.84
N LYS A 83 -16.63 12.18 4.03
CA LYS A 83 -16.49 13.43 3.26
C LYS A 83 -15.14 13.47 2.58
N ILE A 84 -15.08 14.07 1.40
CA ILE A 84 -13.84 14.19 0.63
C ILE A 84 -13.23 15.56 0.88
N TYR A 85 -11.92 15.60 1.05
CA TYR A 85 -11.16 16.81 1.27
C TYR A 85 -9.95 16.86 0.32
N VAL A 86 -9.53 18.08 0.01
CA VAL A 86 -8.32 18.36 -0.75
C VAL A 86 -7.44 19.36 0.01
N VAL A 87 -6.14 19.13 -0.02
CA VAL A 87 -5.12 20.03 0.57
C VAL A 87 -3.90 20.08 -0.32
N SER A 88 -3.21 21.23 -0.39
CA SER A 88 -1.96 21.32 -1.15
C SER A 88 -0.88 20.41 -0.54
N VAL A 89 -0.04 19.82 -1.39
CA VAL A 89 1.16 19.07 -0.96
C VAL A 89 2.13 19.93 -0.14
N ASN A 90 2.08 21.26 -0.32
CA ASN A 90 2.88 22.21 0.46
C ASN A 90 2.24 22.58 1.81
N GLY A 91 1.12 21.95 2.17
CA GLY A 91 0.35 22.24 3.37
C GLY A 91 -0.66 23.37 3.21
N GLY A 92 -1.37 23.68 4.29
CA GLY A 92 -2.44 24.68 4.33
C GLY A 92 -3.76 24.12 4.83
N SER A 93 -4.82 24.92 4.71
CA SER A 93 -6.18 24.52 5.10
C SER A 93 -6.79 23.59 4.05
N ALA A 94 -7.44 22.51 4.50
CA ALA A 94 -8.17 21.61 3.62
C ALA A 94 -9.52 22.18 3.21
N THR A 95 -9.93 21.96 1.96
CA THR A 95 -11.26 22.30 1.45
C THR A 95 -12.07 21.04 1.17
N GLU A 96 -13.36 21.05 1.51
CA GLU A 96 -14.26 19.93 1.24
C GLU A 96 -14.61 19.87 -0.25
N LEU A 97 -14.64 18.66 -0.82
CA LEU A 97 -15.08 18.37 -2.19
C LEU A 97 -16.39 17.59 -2.17
N SER A 98 -17.23 17.79 -3.17
CA SER A 98 -18.48 17.03 -3.35
C SER A 98 -18.23 15.59 -3.80
N SER A 99 -17.15 15.35 -4.55
CA SER A 99 -16.74 14.03 -5.05
C SER A 99 -15.23 14.00 -5.30
N ALA A 100 -14.64 12.81 -5.26
CA ALA A 100 -13.27 12.56 -5.72
C ALA A 100 -13.19 12.22 -7.22
N GLU A 101 -14.34 12.06 -7.89
CA GLU A 101 -14.40 11.70 -9.31
C GLU A 101 -13.72 12.74 -10.19
N GLY A 102 -12.83 12.26 -11.06
CA GLY A 102 -12.03 13.11 -11.95
C GLY A 102 -11.00 14.00 -11.24
N GLN A 103 -10.78 13.80 -9.94
CA GLN A 103 -9.79 14.57 -9.19
C GLN A 103 -8.44 13.87 -9.09
N THR A 104 -8.41 12.55 -9.20
CA THR A 104 -7.21 11.73 -9.14
C THR A 104 -7.13 10.82 -10.35
N LYS A 105 -5.91 10.55 -10.82
CA LYS A 105 -5.66 9.57 -11.87
C LYS A 105 -6.11 8.17 -11.44
N ASP A 106 -7.03 7.58 -12.19
CA ASP A 106 -7.43 6.18 -11.99
C ASP A 106 -6.32 5.25 -12.50
N LYS A 107 -5.59 4.62 -11.57
CA LYS A 107 -4.50 3.67 -11.90
C LYS A 107 -4.97 2.44 -12.67
N ASN A 108 -6.27 2.13 -12.60
CA ASN A 108 -6.86 0.99 -13.28
C ASN A 108 -7.19 1.29 -14.74
N ILE A 109 -7.08 2.55 -15.20
CA ILE A 109 -7.16 2.91 -16.61
C ILE A 109 -5.78 2.74 -17.26
N SER A 110 -5.74 2.10 -18.44
CA SER A 110 -4.50 1.94 -19.21
C SER A 110 -3.90 3.31 -19.56
N PRO A 111 -2.57 3.45 -19.65
CA PRO A 111 -1.93 4.75 -19.96
C PRO A 111 -2.44 5.41 -21.25
N ASP A 112 -2.86 4.63 -22.23
CA ASP A 112 -3.48 5.11 -23.48
C ASP A 112 -4.97 5.45 -23.38
N GLY A 113 -5.59 5.27 -22.20
CA GLY A 113 -7.00 5.56 -21.92
C GLY A 113 -8.00 4.64 -22.60
N ARG A 114 -7.57 3.53 -23.20
CA ARG A 114 -8.47 2.65 -23.98
C ARG A 114 -9.12 1.53 -23.16
N PHE A 115 -8.49 1.12 -22.07
CA PHE A 115 -8.91 -0.03 -21.28
C PHE A 115 -8.97 0.30 -19.79
N LYS A 116 -9.75 -0.49 -19.05
CA LYS A 116 -9.83 -0.45 -17.59
C LYS A 116 -9.72 -1.85 -17.01
N THR A 117 -8.90 -2.02 -15.98
CA THR A 117 -8.84 -3.23 -15.16
C THR A 117 -9.89 -3.21 -14.05
N LEU A 118 -10.34 -4.40 -13.67
CA LEU A 118 -11.21 -4.64 -12.53
C LEU A 118 -10.95 -6.06 -12.03
N HIS A 119 -11.45 -6.40 -10.85
CA HIS A 119 -11.49 -7.78 -10.38
C HIS A 119 -12.90 -8.16 -9.95
N LYS A 120 -13.19 -9.46 -10.00
CA LYS A 120 -14.44 -10.05 -9.49
C LYS A 120 -14.22 -11.52 -9.15
N GLU A 121 -15.08 -12.04 -8.29
CA GLU A 121 -15.11 -13.46 -7.96
C GLU A 121 -15.61 -14.29 -9.16
N VAL A 122 -14.91 -15.39 -9.43
CA VAL A 122 -15.23 -16.37 -10.46
C VAL A 122 -15.31 -17.75 -9.80
N LYS A 123 -16.42 -18.46 -10.04
CA LYS A 123 -16.57 -19.85 -9.60
C LYS A 123 -15.73 -20.75 -10.50
N ILE A 124 -14.71 -21.41 -9.94
CA ILE A 124 -13.84 -22.34 -10.66
C ILE A 124 -14.06 -23.77 -10.14
N ASP A 125 -13.92 -23.95 -8.83
CA ASP A 125 -13.99 -25.26 -8.22
C ASP A 125 -15.42 -25.61 -7.80
N LYS A 126 -15.76 -26.89 -7.99
CA LYS A 126 -17.00 -27.48 -7.50
C LYS A 126 -16.80 -27.87 -6.04
N ILE A 127 -17.53 -27.21 -5.14
CA ILE A 127 -17.42 -27.43 -3.70
C ILE A 127 -18.78 -27.75 -3.10
N ASN A 128 -19.82 -27.03 -3.50
CA ASN A 128 -21.16 -27.20 -2.96
C ASN A 128 -21.84 -28.41 -3.57
N GLY A 129 -22.75 -29.03 -2.81
CA GLY A 129 -23.51 -30.20 -3.27
C GLY A 129 -24.25 -29.95 -4.59
N PHE A 130 -24.80 -28.74 -4.77
CA PHE A 130 -25.48 -28.37 -6.02
C PHE A 130 -24.54 -28.20 -7.23
N ASP A 131 -23.22 -28.05 -7.03
CA ASP A 131 -22.24 -28.04 -8.13
C ASP A 131 -22.09 -29.44 -8.77
N PHE A 132 -22.36 -30.49 -7.98
CA PHE A 132 -22.31 -31.90 -8.39
C PHE A 132 -23.70 -32.47 -8.72
N TYR A 133 -24.73 -32.02 -8.01
CA TYR A 133 -26.12 -32.48 -8.11
C TYR A 133 -27.05 -31.29 -8.36
N PRO A 134 -27.18 -30.80 -9.61
CA PRO A 134 -27.97 -29.61 -9.94
C PRO A 134 -29.47 -29.73 -9.63
N ASP A 135 -29.98 -30.95 -9.49
CA ASP A 135 -31.34 -31.28 -9.10
C ASP A 135 -31.62 -31.07 -7.60
N LEU A 136 -30.58 -30.82 -6.79
CA LEU A 136 -30.66 -30.54 -5.35
C LEU A 136 -30.19 -29.11 -5.02
N PRO A 137 -30.91 -28.06 -5.46
CA PRO A 137 -30.47 -26.67 -5.33
C PRO A 137 -30.39 -26.15 -3.89
N LEU A 138 -31.04 -26.84 -2.94
CA LEU A 138 -31.03 -26.50 -1.51
C LEU A 138 -29.96 -27.26 -0.71
N SER A 139 -29.11 -28.05 -1.38
CA SER A 139 -28.07 -28.81 -0.70
C SER A 139 -27.04 -27.88 -0.06
N THR A 140 -26.83 -28.06 1.24
CA THR A 140 -25.79 -27.36 2.03
C THR A 140 -24.53 -28.20 2.22
N ALA A 141 -24.48 -29.40 1.63
CA ALA A 141 -23.31 -30.26 1.68
C ALA A 141 -22.13 -29.59 0.94
N GLN A 142 -20.93 -29.79 1.46
CA GLN A 142 -19.69 -29.29 0.87
C GLN A 142 -18.67 -30.42 0.79
N VAL A 143 -17.89 -30.44 -0.28
CA VAL A 143 -16.87 -31.48 -0.51
C VAL A 143 -15.49 -30.81 -0.56
N TYR A 144 -14.66 -31.13 0.43
CA TYR A 144 -13.27 -30.68 0.51
C TYR A 144 -12.34 -31.89 0.53
N THR A 145 -11.26 -31.83 -0.25
CA THR A 145 -10.28 -32.92 -0.38
C THR A 145 -8.86 -32.49 0.01
N ALA A 146 -8.66 -31.22 0.34
CA ALA A 146 -7.40 -30.64 0.79
C ALA A 146 -7.64 -29.53 1.83
N LEU A 147 -6.57 -28.94 2.38
CA LEU A 147 -6.66 -27.71 3.19
C LEU A 147 -7.13 -26.51 2.34
N ASP A 148 -7.15 -25.32 2.94
CA ASP A 148 -7.70 -24.08 2.39
C ASP A 148 -9.24 -24.09 2.21
N TYR A 149 -9.93 -24.99 2.91
CA TYR A 149 -11.39 -25.05 2.92
C TYR A 149 -12.05 -23.89 3.69
N ARG A 150 -11.29 -23.20 4.55
CA ARG A 150 -11.77 -22.07 5.36
C ARG A 150 -10.59 -21.17 5.75
N HIS A 151 -10.74 -19.88 5.52
CA HIS A 151 -9.81 -18.85 5.99
C HIS A 151 -10.54 -18.01 7.04
N TRP A 152 -10.18 -18.19 8.32
CA TRP A 152 -10.81 -17.56 9.48
C TRP A 152 -12.33 -17.81 9.57
N ASP A 153 -13.17 -16.81 9.28
CA ASP A 153 -14.64 -16.87 9.31
C ASP A 153 -15.26 -17.02 7.91
N LYS A 154 -14.45 -17.06 6.83
CA LYS A 154 -14.89 -17.24 5.45
C LYS A 154 -14.63 -18.68 4.97
N TRP A 155 -15.68 -19.36 4.51
CA TRP A 155 -15.58 -20.67 3.85
C TRP A 155 -15.15 -20.51 2.40
N ASN A 156 -14.31 -21.43 1.90
CA ASN A 156 -13.94 -21.45 0.50
C ASN A 156 -15.00 -22.20 -0.30
N TYR A 157 -15.87 -21.46 -0.98
CA TYR A 157 -16.90 -22.05 -1.84
C TYR A 157 -16.39 -22.31 -3.27
N GLY A 158 -15.08 -22.33 -3.53
CA GLY A 158 -14.52 -22.53 -4.87
C GLY A 158 -14.61 -21.29 -5.77
N TYR A 159 -14.77 -20.12 -5.17
CA TYR A 159 -14.70 -18.83 -5.84
C TYR A 159 -13.30 -18.24 -5.68
N PHE A 160 -12.78 -17.68 -6.76
CA PHE A 160 -11.47 -17.06 -6.82
C PHE A 160 -11.59 -15.66 -7.38
N ASN A 161 -10.88 -14.69 -6.78
CA ASN A 161 -10.78 -13.35 -7.35
C ASN A 161 -9.89 -13.42 -8.59
N HIS A 162 -10.43 -12.98 -9.72
CA HIS A 162 -9.68 -12.87 -10.97
C HIS A 162 -9.60 -11.42 -11.41
N VAL A 163 -8.48 -11.06 -12.02
CA VAL A 163 -8.33 -9.78 -12.72
C VAL A 163 -8.90 -9.90 -14.13
N PHE A 164 -9.62 -8.86 -14.52
CA PHE A 164 -10.18 -8.66 -15.85
C PHE A 164 -9.71 -7.32 -16.42
N TYR A 165 -9.77 -7.19 -17.75
CA TYR A 165 -9.81 -5.88 -18.40
C TYR A 165 -11.00 -5.75 -19.34
N THR A 166 -11.42 -4.52 -19.56
CA THR A 166 -12.48 -4.15 -20.50
C THR A 166 -12.09 -2.91 -21.28
N ARG A 167 -12.65 -2.75 -22.47
CA ARG A 167 -12.52 -1.51 -23.24
C ARG A 167 -13.38 -0.43 -22.60
N ILE A 168 -12.86 0.78 -22.45
CA ILE A 168 -13.66 1.90 -21.94
C ILE A 168 -14.82 2.18 -22.92
N GLY A 169 -16.04 2.21 -22.40
CA GLY A 169 -17.28 2.31 -23.18
C GLY A 169 -17.76 1.00 -23.80
N GLY A 170 -17.04 -0.11 -23.60
CA GLY A 170 -17.46 -1.46 -24.01
C GLY A 170 -18.14 -2.23 -22.88
N THR A 171 -18.75 -3.36 -23.23
CA THR A 171 -19.38 -4.30 -22.27
C THR A 171 -18.60 -5.58 -22.06
N ASP A 172 -17.73 -5.94 -23.00
CA ASP A 172 -16.99 -7.19 -22.97
C ASP A 172 -15.84 -7.13 -21.97
N THR A 173 -15.69 -8.20 -21.18
CA THR A 173 -14.61 -8.35 -20.20
C THR A 173 -13.77 -9.55 -20.56
N ILE A 174 -12.45 -9.41 -20.46
CA ILE A 174 -11.48 -10.47 -20.72
C ILE A 174 -10.82 -10.85 -19.39
N ASP A 175 -10.91 -12.13 -19.05
CA ASP A 175 -10.31 -12.73 -17.86
C ASP A 175 -8.83 -13.06 -18.12
N LEU A 176 -7.92 -12.49 -17.32
CA LEU A 176 -6.49 -12.78 -17.42
C LEU A 176 -6.13 -14.18 -16.90
N MET A 177 -6.97 -14.71 -16.00
CA MET A 177 -6.73 -15.92 -15.21
C MET A 177 -7.76 -16.99 -15.54
N LYS A 178 -8.23 -17.01 -16.80
CA LYS A 178 -9.32 -17.89 -17.24
C LYS A 178 -9.08 -19.35 -16.85
N GLN A 179 -10.01 -19.92 -16.09
CA GLN A 179 -9.97 -21.31 -15.58
C GLN A 179 -8.84 -21.62 -14.59
N GLU A 180 -8.12 -20.61 -14.10
CA GLU A 180 -7.10 -20.79 -13.08
C GLU A 180 -7.75 -20.75 -11.68
N PRO A 181 -7.55 -21.75 -10.81
CA PRO A 181 -8.08 -21.72 -9.44
C PRO A 181 -7.14 -20.95 -8.50
N TYR A 182 -6.81 -19.70 -8.85
CA TYR A 182 -5.85 -18.87 -8.13
C TYR A 182 -6.40 -17.47 -7.89
N TYR A 183 -5.92 -16.82 -6.82
CA TYR A 183 -6.37 -15.49 -6.43
C TYR A 183 -5.50 -14.39 -7.05
N CYS A 184 -6.15 -13.38 -7.61
CA CYS A 184 -5.65 -12.02 -7.78
C CYS A 184 -6.85 -11.03 -7.84
N PRO A 185 -6.96 -10.06 -6.92
CA PRO A 185 -6.09 -9.82 -5.78
C PRO A 185 -5.99 -10.98 -4.81
N GLN A 186 -4.93 -10.97 -3.99
CA GLN A 186 -4.67 -12.03 -3.02
C GLN A 186 -5.69 -12.00 -1.87
N GLU A 187 -5.95 -13.14 -1.26
CA GLU A 187 -6.78 -13.24 -0.06
C GLU A 187 -5.88 -13.52 1.16
N PRO A 188 -6.20 -12.98 2.35
CA PRO A 188 -7.37 -12.15 2.66
C PRO A 188 -7.12 -10.63 2.53
N PHE A 189 -5.86 -10.20 2.29
CA PHE A 189 -5.45 -8.79 2.42
C PHE A 189 -4.99 -8.13 1.11
N GLY A 190 -5.23 -8.75 -0.05
CA GLY A 190 -4.91 -8.15 -1.34
C GLY A 190 -6.00 -7.22 -1.85
N GLY A 191 -5.58 -6.22 -2.61
CA GLY A 191 -6.45 -5.23 -3.24
C GLY A 191 -6.03 -4.87 -4.66
N ASP A 192 -6.44 -3.69 -5.10
CA ASP A 192 -6.14 -3.22 -6.45
C ASP A 192 -4.64 -2.90 -6.66
N GLU A 193 -3.82 -2.93 -5.59
CA GLU A 193 -2.36 -2.86 -5.64
C GLU A 193 -1.69 -4.14 -6.17
N ASP A 194 -2.42 -5.25 -6.26
CA ASP A 194 -1.90 -6.51 -6.78
C ASP A 194 -1.85 -6.57 -8.30
N TYR A 195 -2.36 -5.57 -9.01
CA TYR A 195 -2.26 -5.51 -10.47
C TYR A 195 -2.03 -4.09 -10.99
N ILE A 196 -1.24 -3.97 -12.05
CA ILE A 196 -0.89 -2.69 -12.66
C ILE A 196 -0.78 -2.80 -14.18
N TRP A 197 -1.05 -1.69 -14.87
CA TRP A 197 -0.78 -1.56 -16.30
C TRP A 197 0.71 -1.36 -16.58
N SER A 198 1.22 -1.95 -17.66
CA SER A 198 2.51 -1.56 -18.21
C SER A 198 2.43 -0.13 -18.80
N PRO A 199 3.52 0.66 -18.77
CA PRO A 199 3.52 2.03 -19.28
C PRO A 199 3.17 2.15 -20.76
N ASP A 200 3.43 1.09 -21.54
CA ASP A 200 3.12 1.01 -22.97
C ASP A 200 1.68 0.56 -23.28
N SER A 201 0.86 0.29 -22.25
CA SER A 201 -0.53 -0.20 -22.37
C SER A 201 -0.69 -1.56 -23.08
N LYS A 202 0.39 -2.34 -23.23
CA LYS A 202 0.35 -3.64 -23.94
C LYS A 202 0.23 -4.84 -23.02
N SER A 203 0.50 -4.65 -21.72
CA SER A 203 0.56 -5.73 -20.76
C SER A 203 -0.02 -5.32 -19.41
N ILE A 204 -0.43 -6.30 -18.63
CA ILE A 204 -0.86 -6.13 -17.24
C ILE A 204 0.03 -7.03 -16.38
N ILE A 205 0.57 -6.49 -15.30
CA ILE A 205 1.21 -7.29 -14.25
C ILE A 205 0.16 -7.58 -13.19
N TYR A 206 0.13 -8.81 -12.70
CA TYR A 206 -0.71 -9.21 -11.59
C TYR A 206 0.05 -10.14 -10.63
N VAL A 207 -0.23 -10.02 -9.34
CA VAL A 207 0.35 -10.85 -8.27
C VAL A 207 -0.54 -12.07 -8.06
N SER A 208 0.04 -13.27 -8.04
CA SER A 208 -0.74 -14.45 -7.71
C SER A 208 0.10 -15.54 -7.04
N LYS A 209 -0.54 -16.29 -6.13
CA LYS A 209 -0.01 -17.55 -5.59
C LYS A 209 -0.58 -18.69 -6.43
N LYS A 210 0.17 -19.16 -7.44
CA LYS A 210 -0.28 -20.25 -8.33
C LYS A 210 -0.11 -21.65 -7.71
N LEU A 211 -0.63 -21.79 -6.49
CA LEU A 211 -0.70 -23.03 -5.71
C LEU A 211 -2.16 -23.25 -5.28
N LYS A 212 -2.53 -24.48 -4.90
CA LYS A 212 -3.89 -24.80 -4.46
C LYS A 212 -3.89 -25.81 -3.33
N GLY A 213 -4.98 -25.84 -2.56
CA GLY A 213 -5.17 -26.81 -1.47
C GLY A 213 -4.06 -26.69 -0.42
N THR A 214 -3.50 -27.82 0.01
CA THR A 214 -2.46 -27.85 1.04
C THR A 214 -1.22 -27.03 0.66
N ASP A 215 -0.79 -27.07 -0.60
CA ASP A 215 0.39 -26.33 -1.07
C ASP A 215 0.19 -24.80 -0.95
N TYR A 216 -1.05 -24.33 -1.16
CA TYR A 216 -1.40 -22.92 -0.99
C TYR A 216 -1.25 -22.46 0.47
N VAL A 217 -1.63 -23.32 1.42
CA VAL A 217 -1.62 -23.01 2.86
C VAL A 217 -0.21 -22.95 3.44
N VAL A 218 0.67 -23.86 3.01
CA VAL A 218 2.01 -24.00 3.60
C VAL A 218 3.07 -23.11 2.95
N SER A 219 2.75 -22.48 1.82
CA SER A 219 3.70 -21.67 1.06
C SER A 219 3.34 -20.19 1.11
N THR A 220 4.36 -19.35 1.06
CA THR A 220 4.24 -17.90 0.86
C THR A 220 4.58 -17.47 -0.57
N ASN A 221 4.77 -18.43 -1.49
CA ASN A 221 5.26 -18.19 -2.84
C ASN A 221 4.26 -17.42 -3.71
N THR A 222 4.38 -16.10 -3.74
CA THR A 222 3.61 -15.24 -4.64
C THR A 222 4.55 -14.73 -5.72
N ASP A 223 4.05 -14.67 -6.94
CA ASP A 223 4.84 -14.27 -8.10
C ASP A 223 4.16 -13.14 -8.85
N LEU A 224 4.99 -12.38 -9.57
CA LEU A 224 4.58 -11.37 -10.53
C LEU A 224 4.39 -12.01 -11.90
N TYR A 225 3.16 -11.98 -12.41
CA TYR A 225 2.80 -12.50 -13.72
C TYR A 225 2.51 -11.37 -14.69
N LEU A 226 3.17 -11.38 -15.86
CA LEU A 226 2.94 -10.44 -16.95
C LEU A 226 2.03 -11.08 -17.99
N TYR A 227 0.84 -10.52 -18.17
CA TYR A 227 -0.13 -10.89 -19.21
C TYR A 227 0.00 -9.92 -20.39
N HIS A 228 0.26 -10.45 -21.59
CA HIS A 228 0.29 -9.66 -22.83
C HIS A 228 -1.08 -9.64 -23.52
N LEU A 229 -1.62 -8.45 -23.78
CA LEU A 229 -2.98 -8.28 -24.33
C LEU A 229 -3.13 -8.84 -25.75
N GLU A 230 -2.15 -8.63 -26.62
CA GLU A 230 -2.24 -9.04 -28.03
C GLU A 230 -2.22 -10.56 -28.21
N THR A 231 -1.43 -11.25 -27.39
CA THR A 231 -1.21 -12.70 -27.52
C THR A 231 -2.04 -13.52 -26.53
N GLY A 232 -2.56 -12.89 -25.48
CA GLY A 232 -3.20 -13.57 -24.35
C GLY A 232 -2.24 -14.45 -23.55
N LYS A 233 -0.92 -14.27 -23.69
CA LYS A 233 0.10 -15.09 -23.03
C LYS A 233 0.52 -14.48 -21.70
N THR A 234 0.60 -15.32 -20.68
CA THR A 234 1.15 -14.99 -19.36
C THR A 234 2.57 -15.51 -19.20
N THR A 235 3.47 -14.69 -18.63
CA THR A 235 4.84 -15.07 -18.26
C THR A 235 5.10 -14.73 -16.80
N ASN A 236 5.70 -15.65 -16.04
CA ASN A 236 6.13 -15.39 -14.66
C ASN A 236 7.48 -14.64 -14.67
N LEU A 237 7.53 -13.48 -14.01
CA LEU A 237 8.72 -12.61 -13.96
C LEU A 237 9.67 -12.94 -12.79
N THR A 238 9.18 -13.65 -11.77
CA THR A 238 9.86 -13.83 -10.48
C THR A 238 10.11 -15.29 -10.11
N THR A 239 10.10 -16.19 -11.10
CA THR A 239 10.17 -17.66 -10.89
C THR A 239 11.32 -18.15 -10.00
N SER A 240 12.41 -17.37 -9.91
CA SER A 240 13.55 -17.67 -9.05
C SER A 240 13.28 -17.54 -7.55
N ASN A 241 12.32 -16.69 -7.16
CA ASN A 241 11.94 -16.52 -5.75
C ASN A 241 10.93 -17.60 -5.34
N LYS A 242 10.88 -17.89 -4.04
CA LYS A 242 9.92 -18.83 -3.45
C LYS A 242 9.15 -18.25 -2.27
N GLY A 243 9.52 -17.05 -1.80
CA GLY A 243 8.74 -16.29 -0.83
C GLY A 243 7.75 -15.35 -1.52
N TYR A 244 7.38 -14.27 -0.83
CA TYR A 244 6.48 -13.26 -1.39
C TYR A 244 7.19 -12.40 -2.44
N ASP A 245 6.55 -12.20 -3.59
CA ASP A 245 6.75 -11.04 -4.46
C ASP A 245 5.41 -10.33 -4.66
N THR A 246 5.34 -9.06 -4.26
CA THR A 246 4.09 -8.28 -4.18
C THR A 246 4.30 -6.81 -4.55
N ASN A 247 3.20 -6.05 -4.61
CA ASN A 247 3.19 -4.59 -4.80
C ASN A 247 4.04 -4.10 -5.98
N PRO A 248 3.79 -4.60 -7.21
CA PRO A 248 4.50 -4.10 -8.39
C PRO A 248 4.21 -2.61 -8.63
N SER A 249 5.21 -1.89 -9.12
CA SER A 249 5.08 -0.49 -9.52
C SER A 249 6.07 -0.14 -10.61
N TYR A 250 5.59 0.51 -11.68
CA TYR A 250 6.46 1.01 -12.74
C TYR A 250 6.97 2.41 -12.45
N SER A 251 8.25 2.63 -12.76
CA SER A 251 8.80 3.97 -12.90
C SER A 251 8.37 4.61 -14.23
N THR A 252 8.59 5.92 -14.37
CA THR A 252 8.36 6.65 -15.62
C THR A 252 9.23 6.16 -16.78
N ASN A 253 10.37 5.52 -16.47
CA ASN A 253 11.31 5.00 -17.46
C ASN A 253 11.01 3.54 -17.86
N GLY A 254 10.01 2.91 -17.25
CA GLY A 254 9.63 1.52 -17.53
C GLY A 254 10.32 0.47 -16.67
N ASP A 255 11.17 0.86 -15.72
CA ASP A 255 11.70 -0.07 -14.71
C ASP A 255 10.58 -0.51 -13.77
N LEU A 256 10.55 -1.81 -13.42
CA LEU A 256 9.56 -2.40 -12.53
C LEU A 256 10.16 -2.59 -11.13
N ALA A 257 9.62 -1.90 -10.13
CA ALA A 257 9.92 -2.13 -8.72
C ALA A 257 8.85 -3.03 -8.08
N TYR A 258 9.24 -3.79 -7.05
CA TYR A 258 8.33 -4.65 -6.28
C TYR A 258 8.91 -4.97 -4.91
N LEU A 259 8.05 -5.39 -3.99
CA LEU A 259 8.44 -5.91 -2.67
C LEU A 259 8.71 -7.41 -2.77
N SER A 260 9.75 -7.87 -2.07
CA SER A 260 10.21 -9.26 -2.13
C SER A 260 10.66 -9.78 -0.77
N MET A 261 10.13 -10.93 -0.36
CA MET A 261 10.60 -11.75 0.75
C MET A 261 11.22 -13.04 0.19
N ALA A 262 12.34 -13.49 0.75
CA ALA A 262 13.11 -14.58 0.17
C ALA A 262 12.66 -15.97 0.64
N THR A 263 12.11 -16.05 1.86
CA THR A 263 11.91 -17.33 2.56
C THR A 263 10.48 -17.84 2.37
N ASP A 264 10.34 -18.98 1.69
CA ASP A 264 9.06 -19.67 1.56
C ASP A 264 8.54 -20.12 2.94
N GLY A 265 7.25 -19.97 3.18
CA GLY A 265 6.57 -20.30 4.43
C GLY A 265 6.78 -19.28 5.56
N TYR A 266 7.61 -18.24 5.38
CA TYR A 266 7.86 -17.23 6.43
C TYR A 266 7.11 -15.91 6.15
N GLU A 267 5.95 -15.73 6.78
CA GLU A 267 5.07 -14.56 6.54
C GLU A 267 5.58 -13.23 7.09
N ALA A 268 6.59 -13.26 7.96
CA ALA A 268 7.18 -12.06 8.57
C ALA A 268 8.65 -11.88 8.18
N ASP A 269 9.07 -12.44 7.04
CA ASP A 269 10.41 -12.23 6.50
C ASP A 269 10.64 -10.75 6.16
N LYS A 270 11.89 -10.37 5.99
CA LYS A 270 12.28 -9.03 5.58
C LYS A 270 11.71 -8.74 4.17
N ASN A 271 10.96 -7.65 4.07
CA ASN A 271 10.64 -7.05 2.78
C ASN A 271 11.85 -6.30 2.21
N ASP A 272 12.34 -6.77 1.07
CA ASP A 272 13.29 -6.07 0.22
C ASP A 272 12.59 -5.32 -0.92
N ILE A 273 13.20 -4.24 -1.41
CA ILE A 273 12.79 -3.56 -2.64
C ILE A 273 13.69 -4.05 -3.77
N LYS A 274 13.10 -4.76 -4.72
CA LYS A 274 13.77 -5.23 -5.94
C LYS A 274 13.31 -4.42 -7.15
N VAL A 275 14.18 -4.27 -8.13
CA VAL A 275 13.92 -3.58 -9.38
C VAL A 275 14.36 -4.44 -10.56
N ILE A 276 13.50 -4.59 -11.56
CA ILE A 276 13.82 -5.14 -12.87
C ILE A 276 14.04 -3.96 -13.82
N SER A 277 15.28 -3.79 -14.29
CA SER A 277 15.65 -2.78 -15.29
C SER A 277 16.40 -3.45 -16.43
N ASN A 278 15.96 -3.24 -17.68
CA ASN A 278 16.53 -3.88 -18.87
C ASN A 278 16.65 -5.42 -18.75
N GLY A 279 15.70 -6.07 -18.08
CA GLY A 279 15.69 -7.52 -17.85
C GLY A 279 16.63 -8.00 -16.73
N ILE A 280 17.31 -7.10 -16.03
CA ILE A 280 18.20 -7.42 -14.91
C ILE A 280 17.50 -7.08 -13.60
N THR A 281 17.39 -8.08 -12.71
CA THR A 281 16.85 -7.90 -11.36
C THR A 281 17.94 -7.49 -10.38
N THR A 282 17.73 -6.38 -9.68
CA THR A 282 18.63 -5.86 -8.64
C THR A 282 17.88 -5.69 -7.31
N ASN A 283 18.46 -6.14 -6.21
CA ASN A 283 17.94 -5.89 -4.86
C ASN A 283 18.57 -4.61 -4.29
N LEU A 284 17.78 -3.55 -4.14
CA LEU A 284 18.26 -2.24 -3.68
C LEU A 284 18.50 -2.19 -2.17
N THR A 285 17.93 -3.13 -1.43
CA THR A 285 17.83 -3.09 0.03
C THR A 285 18.50 -4.28 0.69
N ALA A 286 19.19 -5.12 -0.08
CA ALA A 286 19.89 -6.31 0.40
C ALA A 286 20.73 -6.01 1.65
N HIS A 287 21.42 -4.87 1.67
CA HIS A 287 22.31 -4.44 2.74
C HIS A 287 21.63 -3.72 3.91
N TRP A 288 20.33 -3.45 3.85
CA TRP A 288 19.62 -2.67 4.88
C TRP A 288 19.43 -3.42 6.19
N MET A 289 19.73 -4.72 6.22
CA MET A 289 19.92 -5.46 7.48
C MET A 289 21.39 -5.85 7.62
N ASN A 290 22.17 -4.92 8.15
CA ASN A 290 23.37 -5.20 8.93
C ASN A 290 23.62 -4.02 9.87
N ARG A 291 23.90 -4.33 11.15
CA ARG A 291 23.85 -3.51 12.39
C ARG A 291 22.45 -3.58 13.03
N SER A 292 22.24 -4.30 14.13
CA SER A 292 23.08 -4.56 15.31
C SER A 292 22.86 -5.95 15.88
#